data_AF-A0A0U5G1T6-F1
#
_entry.id   AF-A0A0U5G1T6-F1
#
_cell.length_a   1.000
_cell.length_b   1.000
_cell.length_c   1.000
_cell.angle_alpha   90.00
_cell.angle_beta   90.00
_cell.angle_gamma   90.00
#
_symmetry.space_group_name_H-M   'P 1'
#
loop_
_entity.id
_entity.type
_entity.pdbx_description
1 polymer ?
#
loop_
_entity_poly.entity_id
_entity_poly.type
_entity_poly.pdbx_seq_one_letter_code
_entity_poly.pdbx_strand_id
1 'polypeptide(L)'
;MRVPIAVQLGLLVLFTALAGLAALAIATWINNYNFVVDVKSESLQLIATIKSSQIASNLDLLETTCRTIITRILVQNALQRYYAGNTSQSNWASSVNDVQSALGSRGFLSLYQASIFSREVETGEATSRPLLNVTSDEVPEITLPYTYSNGTAVLLGDEGLGYPPSLYPNLTKGENSSEIYAFGDVPVTINTPLLLGPLATNSSFSLVSLTIPIINNTSAADILGYMT
;
A
#
# COMPACT_ATOMS: atom_id res chain seq x y z
N MET A 1 50.22 -11.93 -62.38
CA MET A 1 48.89 -12.22 -62.96
C MET A 1 48.19 -10.90 -63.29
N ARG A 2 47.68 -10.71 -64.52
CA ARG A 2 46.96 -9.49 -64.94
C ARG A 2 45.47 -9.78 -64.92
N VAL A 3 44.68 -8.97 -64.22
CA VAL A 3 43.22 -9.12 -64.15
C VAL A 3 42.61 -8.60 -65.46
N PRO A 4 41.73 -9.35 -66.13
CA PRO A 4 41.05 -8.90 -67.35
C PRO A 4 40.14 -7.69 -67.09
N ILE A 5 40.05 -6.75 -68.04
CA ILE A 5 39.23 -5.52 -67.93
C ILE A 5 37.75 -5.82 -67.65
N ALA A 6 37.23 -6.94 -68.17
CA ALA A 6 35.86 -7.40 -67.94
C ALA A 6 35.58 -7.71 -66.47
N VAL A 7 36.57 -8.25 -65.75
CA VAL A 7 36.47 -8.53 -64.31
C VAL A 7 36.49 -7.24 -63.50
N GLN A 8 37.29 -6.25 -63.93
CA GLN A 8 37.33 -4.92 -63.28
C GLN A 8 36.00 -4.19 -63.42
N LEU A 9 35.39 -4.21 -64.61
CA LEU A 9 34.09 -3.59 -64.86
C LEU A 9 32.98 -4.30 -64.06
N GLY A 10 33.00 -5.64 -64.01
CA GLY A 10 32.06 -6.43 -63.22
C GLY A 10 32.17 -6.16 -61.71
N LEU A 11 33.39 -5.99 -61.19
CA LEU A 11 33.63 -5.61 -59.79
C LEU A 11 33.09 -4.22 -59.45
N LEU A 12 33.25 -3.25 -60.36
CA LEU A 12 32.70 -1.90 -60.19
C LEU A 12 31.16 -1.95 -60.12
N VAL A 13 30.52 -2.66 -61.04
CA VAL A 13 29.06 -2.79 -61.07
C VAL A 13 28.55 -3.50 -59.81
N LEU A 14 29.22 -4.57 -59.37
CA LEU A 14 28.85 -5.28 -58.15
C LEU A 14 28.96 -4.36 -56.92
N PHE A 15 30.04 -3.59 -56.80
CA PHE A 15 30.24 -2.70 -55.65
C PHE A 15 29.19 -1.58 -55.61
N THR A 16 28.87 -0.99 -56.76
CA THR A 16 27.82 0.05 -56.85
C THR A 16 26.43 -0.49 -56.53
N ALA A 17 26.08 -1.69 -57.01
CA ALA A 17 24.81 -2.34 -56.67
C ALA A 17 24.72 -2.70 -55.19
N LEU A 18 25.82 -3.19 -54.60
CA LEU A 18 25.87 -3.60 -53.20
C LEU A 18 25.80 -2.39 -52.26
N ALA A 19 26.44 -1.27 -52.61
CA ALA A 19 26.32 -0.01 -51.88
C ALA A 19 24.89 0.55 -51.93
N GLY A 20 24.24 0.50 -53.09
CA GLY A 20 22.84 0.92 -53.24
C GLY A 20 21.87 0.07 -52.39
N LEU A 21 22.04 -1.26 -52.41
CA LEU A 21 21.25 -2.17 -51.60
C LEU A 21 21.51 -1.97 -50.10
N ALA A 22 22.77 -1.76 -49.70
CA ALA A 22 23.15 -1.54 -48.32
C ALA A 22 22.52 -0.26 -47.76
N ALA A 23 22.53 0.85 -48.51
CA ALA A 23 21.90 2.10 -48.09
C ALA A 23 20.38 1.93 -47.87
N LEU A 24 19.70 1.24 -48.79
CA LEU A 24 18.26 0.94 -48.66
C LEU A 24 17.98 0.02 -47.47
N ALA A 25 18.81 -1.00 -47.25
CA ALA A 25 18.68 -1.91 -46.13
C ALA A 25 18.85 -1.18 -44.78
N ILE A 26 19.86 -0.31 -44.65
CA ILE A 26 20.10 0.49 -43.44
C ILE A 26 18.93 1.44 -43.18
N ALA A 27 18.47 2.17 -44.19
CA ALA A 27 17.34 3.09 -44.05
C ALA A 27 16.05 2.36 -43.63
N THR A 28 15.77 1.19 -44.22
CA THR A 28 14.61 0.37 -43.88
C THR A 28 14.73 -0.19 -42.47
N TRP A 29 15.92 -0.66 -42.08
CA TRP A 29 16.19 -1.15 -40.74
C TRP A 29 15.96 -0.08 -39.67
N ILE A 30 16.53 1.11 -39.84
CA ILE A 30 16.39 2.21 -38.86
C ILE A 30 14.92 2.61 -38.72
N ASN A 31 14.21 2.79 -39.83
CA ASN A 31 12.78 3.16 -39.79
C ASN A 31 11.93 2.09 -39.10
N ASN A 32 12.16 0.80 -39.42
CA ASN A 32 11.41 -0.29 -38.80
C ASN A 32 11.77 -0.43 -37.32
N TYR A 33 13.05 -0.35 -36.97
CA TYR A 33 13.51 -0.42 -35.59
C TYR A 33 12.88 0.68 -34.73
N ASN A 34 12.95 1.94 -35.18
CA ASN A 34 12.36 3.07 -34.46
C ASN A 34 10.86 2.90 -34.31
N PHE A 35 10.15 2.56 -35.40
CA PHE A 35 8.70 2.33 -35.36
C PHE A 35 8.31 1.23 -34.35
N VAL A 36 9.00 0.09 -34.35
CA VAL A 36 8.70 -1.01 -33.43
C VAL A 36 8.98 -0.62 -31.98
N VAL A 37 10.08 0.10 -31.73
CA VAL A 37 10.42 0.58 -30.39
C VAL A 37 9.39 1.59 -29.90
N ASP A 38 8.99 2.55 -30.72
CA ASP A 38 8.02 3.58 -30.39
C ASP A 38 6.65 2.97 -30.06
N VAL A 39 6.14 2.09 -30.93
CA VAL A 39 4.86 1.38 -30.69
C VAL A 39 4.91 0.55 -29.41
N LYS A 40 6.04 -0.12 -29.14
CA LYS A 40 6.21 -0.88 -27.89
C LYS A 40 6.23 0.02 -26.66
N SER A 41 6.89 1.17 -26.75
CA SER A 41 6.97 2.15 -25.67
C SER A 41 5.59 2.74 -25.36
N GLU A 42 4.85 3.17 -26.39
CA GLU A 42 3.48 3.71 -26.25
C GLU A 42 2.54 2.67 -25.63
N SER A 43 2.61 1.42 -26.07
CA SER A 43 1.80 0.34 -25.51
C SER A 43 2.14 0.08 -24.03
N LEU A 44 3.43 0.05 -23.68
CA LEU A 44 3.84 -0.12 -22.29
C LEU A 44 3.41 1.06 -21.42
N GLN A 45 3.52 2.29 -21.94
CA GLN A 45 3.06 3.50 -21.26
C GLN A 45 1.55 3.47 -21.04
N LEU A 46 0.76 3.05 -22.04
CA LEU A 46 -0.68 2.91 -21.91
C LEU A 46 -1.04 1.87 -20.86
N ILE A 47 -0.40 0.70 -20.89
CA ILE A 47 -0.60 -0.36 -19.89
C ILE A 47 -0.24 0.16 -18.49
N ALA A 48 0.90 0.84 -18.35
CA ALA A 48 1.34 1.42 -17.09
C ALA A 48 0.32 2.45 -16.56
N THR A 49 -0.20 3.31 -17.44
CA THR A 49 -1.21 4.33 -17.09
C THR A 49 -2.53 3.69 -16.66
N ILE A 50 -3.00 2.66 -17.37
CA ILE A 50 -4.21 1.94 -16.99
C ILE A 50 -4.02 1.22 -15.65
N LYS A 51 -2.86 0.58 -15.44
CA LYS A 51 -2.53 -0.11 -14.19
C LYS A 51 -2.40 0.86 -13.02
N SER A 52 -1.76 2.01 -13.21
CA SER A 52 -1.68 3.04 -12.16
C SER A 52 -3.06 3.60 -11.83
N SER A 53 -3.92 3.82 -12.84
CA SER A 53 -5.30 4.25 -12.60
C SER A 53 -6.12 3.21 -11.85
N GLN A 54 -5.90 1.91 -12.10
CA GLN A 54 -6.52 0.83 -11.34
C GLN A 54 -6.06 0.83 -9.88
N ILE A 55 -4.75 0.98 -9.64
CA ILE A 55 -4.20 1.06 -8.27
C ILE A 55 -4.74 2.29 -7.54
N ALA A 56 -4.78 3.46 -8.18
CA ALA A 56 -5.32 4.68 -7.58
C ALA A 56 -6.80 4.52 -7.18
N SER A 57 -7.62 3.96 -8.07
CA SER A 57 -9.04 3.67 -7.78
C SER A 57 -9.20 2.68 -6.62
N ASN A 58 -8.35 1.65 -6.56
CA ASN A 58 -8.35 0.69 -5.46
C ASN A 58 -7.95 1.33 -4.13
N LEU A 59 -6.94 2.22 -4.12
CA LEU A 59 -6.53 2.94 -2.91
C LEU A 59 -7.61 3.94 -2.44
N ASP A 60 -8.31 4.59 -3.36
CA ASP A 60 -9.42 5.48 -3.03
C ASP A 60 -10.60 4.71 -2.40
N LEU A 61 -10.89 3.51 -2.91
CA LEU A 61 -11.87 2.61 -2.30
C LEU A 61 -11.41 2.15 -0.91
N LEU A 62 -10.14 1.79 -0.75
CA LEU A 62 -9.56 1.43 0.56
C LEU A 62 -9.73 2.58 1.56
N GLU A 63 -9.36 3.80 1.17
CA GLU A 63 -9.52 4.98 2.03
C GLU A 63 -10.99 5.22 2.39
N THR A 64 -11.89 5.19 1.41
CA THR A 64 -13.33 5.41 1.63
C THR A 64 -13.94 4.37 2.57
N THR A 65 -13.56 3.10 2.41
CA THR A 65 -14.05 2.01 3.28
C THR A 65 -13.52 2.17 4.71
N CYS A 66 -12.23 2.46 4.89
CA CYS A 66 -11.67 2.75 6.22
C CYS A 66 -12.33 4.00 6.86
N ARG A 67 -12.58 5.06 6.09
CA ARG A 67 -13.30 6.26 6.55
C ARG A 67 -14.72 5.96 7.02
N THR A 68 -15.39 4.99 6.39
CA THR A 68 -16.71 4.53 6.82
C THR A 68 -16.65 3.76 8.15
N ILE A 69 -15.53 3.11 8.48
CA ILE A 69 -15.37 2.40 9.75
C ILE A 69 -15.13 3.40 10.90
N ILE A 70 -14.26 4.39 10.73
CA ILE A 70 -13.94 5.36 11.80
C ILE A 70 -15.10 6.31 12.15
N THR A 71 -16.05 6.50 11.23
CA THR A 71 -17.23 7.34 11.46
C THR A 71 -18.33 6.62 12.24
N ARG A 72 -18.14 5.33 12.58
CA ARG A 72 -19.10 4.53 13.36
C ARG A 72 -19.24 5.06 14.78
N ILE A 73 -20.49 5.31 15.17
CA ILE A 73 -20.83 5.90 16.46
C ILE A 73 -20.38 5.04 17.66
N LEU A 74 -20.34 3.71 17.52
CA LEU A 74 -19.92 2.81 18.60
C LEU A 74 -18.42 2.95 18.91
N VAL A 75 -17.58 3.16 17.90
CA VAL A 75 -16.14 3.42 18.09
C VAL A 75 -15.94 4.78 18.76
N GLN A 76 -16.62 5.83 18.29
CA GLN A 76 -16.50 7.17 18.86
C GLN A 76 -17.00 7.23 20.31
N ASN A 77 -18.14 6.61 20.61
CA ASN A 77 -18.68 6.54 21.97
C ASN A 77 -17.74 5.78 22.91
N ALA A 78 -17.12 4.69 22.46
CA ALA A 78 -16.16 3.95 23.27
C ALA A 78 -14.92 4.77 23.58
N LEU A 79 -14.37 5.51 22.60
CA LEU A 79 -13.26 6.45 22.80
C LEU A 79 -13.62 7.56 23.79
N GLN A 80 -14.80 8.16 23.66
CA GLN A 80 -15.26 9.20 24.60
C GLN A 80 -15.39 8.67 26.03
N ARG A 81 -15.94 7.46 26.20
CA ARG A 81 -16.03 6.80 27.53
C ARG A 81 -14.66 6.46 28.10
N TYR A 82 -13.73 6.06 27.25
CA TYR A 82 -12.34 5.82 27.63
C TYR A 82 -11.69 7.09 28.19
N TYR A 83 -11.82 8.22 27.50
CA TYR A 83 -11.31 9.51 28.00
C TYR A 83 -12.11 10.06 29.19
N ALA A 84 -13.36 9.63 29.40
CA ALA A 84 -14.12 9.91 30.61
C ALA A 84 -13.70 9.05 31.83
N GLY A 85 -12.67 8.20 31.68
CA GLY A 85 -12.10 7.38 32.75
C GLY A 85 -12.54 5.92 32.77
N ASN A 86 -13.31 5.45 31.77
CA ASN A 86 -13.71 4.06 31.69
C ASN A 86 -12.72 3.22 30.86
N THR A 87 -11.71 2.66 31.52
CA THR A 87 -10.65 1.87 30.90
C THR A 87 -10.95 0.36 30.83
N SER A 88 -12.17 -0.07 31.19
CA SER A 88 -12.51 -1.50 31.18
C SER A 88 -12.62 -2.06 29.76
N GLN A 89 -12.22 -3.32 29.57
CA GLN A 89 -12.36 -4.01 28.28
C GLN A 89 -13.83 -4.13 27.84
N SER A 90 -14.77 -4.16 28.78
CA SER A 90 -16.21 -4.19 28.51
C SER A 90 -16.73 -2.95 27.78
N ASN A 91 -16.03 -1.81 27.87
CA ASN A 91 -16.38 -0.60 27.12
C ASN A 91 -16.32 -0.83 25.60
N TRP A 92 -15.40 -1.69 25.16
CA TRP A 92 -15.10 -1.93 23.75
C TRP A 92 -15.91 -3.07 23.13
N ALA A 93 -16.61 -3.89 23.92
CA ALA A 93 -17.26 -5.11 23.44
C ALA A 93 -18.26 -4.87 22.28
N SER A 94 -19.08 -3.82 22.37
CA SER A 94 -20.00 -3.47 21.28
C SER A 94 -19.26 -2.93 20.05
N SER A 95 -18.17 -2.18 20.25
CA SER A 95 -17.37 -1.62 19.17
C SER A 95 -16.57 -2.69 18.44
N VAL A 96 -16.09 -3.73 19.15
CA VAL A 96 -15.43 -4.90 18.54
C VAL A 96 -16.37 -5.59 17.57
N ASN A 97 -17.55 -6.01 18.03
CA ASN A 97 -18.52 -6.70 17.16
C ASN A 97 -18.92 -5.85 15.95
N ASP A 98 -19.06 -4.54 16.14
CA ASP A 98 -19.41 -3.61 15.07
C ASP A 98 -18.27 -3.46 14.04
N VAL A 99 -17.04 -3.26 14.49
CA VAL A 99 -15.85 -3.18 13.62
C VAL A 99 -15.62 -4.52 12.93
N GLN A 100 -15.73 -5.65 13.63
CA GLN A 100 -15.57 -6.99 13.08
C GLN A 100 -16.59 -7.30 11.98
N SER A 101 -17.84 -6.81 12.10
CA SER A 101 -18.83 -6.89 11.01
C SER A 101 -18.55 -5.95 9.84
N ALA A 102 -17.82 -4.86 10.10
CA ALA A 102 -17.41 -3.89 9.08
C ALA A 102 -16.22 -4.39 8.27
N LEU A 103 -15.29 -5.08 8.95
CA LEU A 103 -14.15 -5.79 8.40
C LEU A 103 -14.65 -7.07 7.72
N GLY A 104 -14.38 -7.21 6.43
CA GLY A 104 -14.88 -8.35 5.68
C GLY A 104 -14.43 -8.32 4.24
N SER A 105 -14.60 -9.46 3.58
CA SER A 105 -14.13 -9.66 2.21
C SER A 105 -15.14 -9.08 1.22
N ARG A 106 -14.85 -7.90 0.65
CA ARG A 106 -15.71 -7.23 -0.35
C ARG A 106 -15.14 -7.27 -1.77
N GLY A 107 -14.34 -8.29 -2.09
CA GLY A 107 -13.80 -8.51 -3.43
C GLY A 107 -12.26 -8.48 -3.48
N PHE A 108 -11.69 -7.64 -4.36
CA PHE A 108 -10.24 -7.58 -4.60
C PHE A 108 -9.43 -6.93 -3.47
N LEU A 109 -10.08 -6.07 -2.68
CA LEU A 109 -9.52 -5.48 -1.46
C LEU A 109 -10.38 -5.90 -0.28
N SER A 110 -9.79 -6.70 0.60
CA SER A 110 -10.44 -7.21 1.80
C SER A 110 -9.76 -6.61 3.02
N LEU A 111 -10.57 -6.13 3.96
CA LEU A 111 -10.10 -5.58 5.23
C LEU A 111 -10.10 -6.69 6.26
N TYR A 112 -8.91 -7.07 6.74
CA TYR A 112 -8.74 -8.23 7.61
C TYR A 112 -8.59 -7.86 9.08
N GLN A 113 -7.94 -6.72 9.37
CA GLN A 113 -7.63 -6.28 10.72
C GLN A 113 -7.84 -4.78 10.86
N ALA A 114 -8.10 -4.35 12.09
CA ALA A 114 -8.04 -2.95 12.48
C ALA A 114 -7.43 -2.84 13.89
N SER A 115 -6.59 -1.83 14.09
CA SER A 115 -6.08 -1.44 15.40
C SER A 115 -6.39 0.03 15.68
N ILE A 116 -6.99 0.30 16.84
CA ILE A 116 -7.35 1.64 17.28
C ILE A 116 -6.35 2.09 18.34
N PHE A 117 -5.77 3.26 18.11
CA PHE A 117 -4.81 3.93 18.97
C PHE A 117 -5.45 5.15 19.66
N SER A 118 -4.95 5.48 20.85
CA SER A 118 -5.36 6.70 21.56
C SER A 118 -4.90 7.97 20.82
N ARG A 119 -5.57 9.08 21.09
CA ARG A 119 -5.24 10.41 20.57
C ARG A 119 -3.92 10.95 21.11
N GLU A 120 -3.53 10.50 22.30
CA GLU A 120 -2.37 10.94 23.04
C GLU A 120 -1.56 9.73 23.49
N VAL A 121 -0.24 9.89 23.54
CA VAL A 121 0.65 8.91 24.18
C VAL A 121 0.45 9.01 25.70
N GLU A 122 0.28 7.86 26.36
CA GLU A 122 0.09 7.78 27.81
C GLU A 122 1.30 8.35 28.56
N THR A 123 1.07 8.98 29.71
CA THR A 123 2.14 9.67 30.46
C THR A 123 3.19 8.67 30.92
N GLY A 124 4.41 8.77 30.39
CA GLY A 124 5.53 7.87 30.72
C GLY A 124 5.85 6.83 29.64
N GLU A 125 5.03 6.73 28.60
CA GLU A 125 5.29 5.88 27.44
C GLU A 125 5.94 6.69 26.31
N ALA A 126 6.82 6.04 25.55
CA ALA A 126 7.42 6.66 24.36
C ALA A 126 6.49 6.58 23.14
N THR A 127 5.53 5.65 23.15
CA THR A 127 4.72 5.28 21.99
C THR A 127 3.25 5.07 22.36
N SER A 128 2.34 5.39 21.45
CA SER A 128 0.91 5.14 21.65
C SER A 128 0.65 3.64 21.60
N ARG A 129 -0.05 3.13 22.61
CA ARG A 129 -0.43 1.73 22.70
C ARG A 129 -1.77 1.52 21.98
N PRO A 130 -1.95 0.40 21.28
CA PRO A 130 -3.25 0.06 20.71
C PRO A 130 -4.26 -0.16 21.86
N LEU A 131 -5.36 0.58 21.82
CA LEU A 131 -6.48 0.46 22.75
C LEU A 131 -7.39 -0.73 22.39
N LEU A 132 -7.51 -0.99 21.08
CA LEU A 132 -8.34 -2.06 20.57
C LEU A 132 -7.70 -2.70 19.35
N ASN A 133 -7.60 -4.02 19.38
CA ASN A 133 -7.17 -4.84 18.27
C ASN A 133 -8.33 -5.74 17.84
N VAL A 134 -8.71 -5.65 16.57
CA VAL A 134 -9.79 -6.44 15.99
C VAL A 134 -9.28 -7.15 14.75
N THR A 135 -9.62 -8.43 14.64
CA THR A 135 -9.42 -9.24 13.44
C THR A 135 -10.80 -9.71 12.97
N SER A 136 -11.06 -9.73 11.67
CA SER A 136 -12.33 -10.20 11.12
C SER A 136 -12.52 -11.71 11.34
N ASP A 137 -13.76 -12.18 11.47
CA ASP A 137 -14.08 -13.61 11.54
C ASP A 137 -13.92 -14.32 10.18
N GLU A 138 -13.88 -13.55 9.09
CA GLU A 138 -13.77 -14.07 7.72
C GLU A 138 -12.33 -14.09 7.20
N VAL A 139 -11.33 -13.89 8.07
CA VAL A 139 -9.92 -13.88 7.67
C VAL A 139 -9.50 -15.31 7.30
N PRO A 140 -9.01 -15.55 6.08
CA PRO A 140 -8.41 -16.84 5.74
C PRO A 140 -7.11 -17.02 6.54
N GLU A 141 -6.68 -18.27 6.72
CA GLU A 141 -5.44 -18.57 7.42
C GLU A 141 -4.23 -18.01 6.66
N ILE A 142 -3.80 -16.80 7.04
CA ILE A 142 -2.67 -16.09 6.43
C ILE A 142 -1.46 -16.25 7.36
N THR A 143 -0.46 -16.99 6.89
CA THR A 143 0.82 -17.13 7.56
C THR A 143 1.69 -15.89 7.31
N LEU A 144 2.25 -15.36 8.38
CA LEU A 144 3.18 -14.22 8.33
C LEU A 144 4.60 -14.73 8.07
N PRO A 145 5.50 -13.89 7.51
CA PRO A 145 6.84 -14.32 7.08
C PRO A 145 7.82 -14.58 8.23
N TYR A 146 7.35 -14.64 9.46
CA TYR A 146 8.14 -14.87 10.67
C TYR A 146 7.44 -15.89 11.58
N THR A 147 8.22 -16.49 12.47
CA THR A 147 7.78 -17.54 13.37
C THR A 147 7.87 -17.08 14.83
N TYR A 148 7.05 -17.68 15.67
CA TYR A 148 7.19 -17.58 17.11
C TYR A 148 8.54 -18.18 17.57
N SER A 149 8.97 -17.84 18.80
CA SER A 149 10.20 -18.36 19.41
C SER A 149 10.18 -19.89 19.61
N ASN A 150 9.01 -20.50 19.59
CA ASN A 150 8.78 -21.95 19.63
C ASN A 150 8.90 -22.63 18.24
N GLY A 151 9.11 -21.86 17.16
CA GLY A 151 9.20 -22.35 15.78
C GLY A 151 7.87 -22.52 15.04
N THR A 152 6.72 -22.20 15.64
CA THR A 152 5.42 -22.22 14.95
C THR A 152 5.25 -20.98 14.06
N ALA A 153 4.57 -21.14 12.93
CA ALA A 153 4.21 -20.02 12.07
C ALA A 153 3.28 -19.06 12.84
N VAL A 154 3.47 -17.75 12.66
CA VAL A 154 2.55 -16.74 13.19
C VAL A 154 1.42 -16.54 12.18
N LEU A 155 0.18 -16.59 12.64
CA LEU A 155 -0.98 -16.28 11.81
C LEU A 155 -1.42 -14.83 12.01
N LEU A 156 -2.02 -14.27 10.96
CA LEU A 156 -2.63 -12.95 11.03
C LEU A 156 -3.77 -12.97 12.06
N GLY A 157 -3.67 -12.12 13.08
CA GLY A 157 -4.67 -12.01 14.16
C GLY A 157 -4.34 -12.75 15.44
N ASP A 158 -3.28 -13.56 15.47
CA ASP A 158 -2.81 -14.17 16.71
C ASP A 158 -2.42 -13.12 17.76
N GLU A 159 -2.60 -13.46 19.02
CA GLU A 159 -2.20 -12.58 20.12
C GLU A 159 -0.68 -12.28 20.07
N GLY A 160 -0.35 -11.00 20.22
CA GLY A 160 1.02 -10.48 20.17
C GLY A 160 1.53 -10.29 18.74
N LEU A 161 2.09 -11.34 18.16
CA LEU A 161 2.79 -11.25 16.87
C LEU A 161 1.87 -11.28 15.64
N GLY A 162 0.57 -11.54 15.79
CA GLY A 162 -0.39 -11.54 14.68
C GLY A 162 -0.72 -10.15 14.12
N TYR A 163 -0.11 -9.09 14.65
CA TYR A 163 -0.18 -7.72 14.18
C TYR A 163 1.22 -7.29 13.69
N PRO A 164 1.51 -7.35 12.38
CA PRO A 164 2.86 -7.13 11.87
C PRO A 164 3.40 -5.72 12.15
N PRO A 165 4.50 -5.57 12.91
CA PRO A 165 5.03 -4.25 13.26
C PRO A 165 5.42 -3.37 12.05
N SER A 166 5.67 -3.96 10.88
CA SER A 166 5.94 -3.23 9.64
C SER A 166 4.72 -2.56 9.02
N LEU A 167 3.52 -3.00 9.42
CA LEU A 167 2.23 -2.48 8.94
C LEU A 167 1.54 -1.59 9.98
N TYR A 168 2.00 -1.57 11.22
CA TYR A 168 1.44 -0.70 12.25
C TYR A 168 2.46 0.40 12.58
N PRO A 169 2.11 1.69 12.40
CA PRO A 169 3.06 2.76 12.66
C PRO A 169 3.39 2.84 14.14
N ASN A 170 4.63 3.24 14.42
CA ASN A 170 4.98 3.66 15.76
C ASN A 170 4.54 5.13 15.96
N LEU A 171 3.40 5.32 16.60
CA LEU A 171 2.82 6.63 16.86
C LEU A 171 3.47 7.24 18.11
N THR A 172 4.16 8.36 17.92
CA THR A 172 4.91 9.09 18.96
C THR A 172 4.38 10.51 19.10
N LYS A 173 4.55 11.09 20.28
CA LYS A 173 4.16 12.49 20.52
C LYS A 173 5.25 13.43 19.98
N GLY A 174 4.84 14.48 19.28
CA GLY A 174 5.75 15.54 18.86
C GLY A 174 6.36 16.28 20.06
N GLU A 175 7.63 16.68 19.94
CA GLU A 175 8.34 17.38 21.02
C GLU A 175 7.69 18.73 21.40
N ASN A 176 7.04 19.41 20.43
CA ASN A 176 6.56 20.78 20.56
C ASN A 176 5.06 20.97 20.28
N SER A 177 4.33 19.90 19.96
CA SER A 177 2.89 19.96 19.67
C SER A 177 2.17 18.75 20.28
N SER A 178 0.85 18.88 20.47
CA SER A 178 -0.01 17.73 20.79
C SER A 178 -0.29 16.85 19.56
N GLU A 179 0.48 17.02 18.49
CA GLU A 179 0.33 16.23 17.26
C GLU A 179 1.07 14.90 17.41
N ILE A 180 0.51 13.88 16.76
CA ILE A 180 1.08 12.54 16.70
C ILE A 180 1.85 12.37 15.39
N TYR A 181 3.06 11.83 15.53
CA TYR A 181 3.97 11.53 14.44
C TYR A 181 4.12 10.01 14.32
N ALA A 182 3.97 9.50 13.11
CA ALA A 182 4.40 8.15 12.76
C ALA A 182 5.92 8.15 12.55
N PHE A 183 6.60 7.18 13.15
CA PHE A 183 8.07 7.01 13.06
C PHE A 183 8.90 8.21 13.56
N GLY A 184 8.28 9.16 14.27
CA GLY A 184 8.93 10.33 14.87
C GLY A 184 8.98 11.57 13.97
N ASP A 185 8.74 11.45 12.68
CA ASP A 185 8.93 12.54 11.70
C ASP A 185 7.74 12.75 10.75
N VAL A 186 6.88 11.75 10.54
CA VAL A 186 5.72 11.86 9.63
C VAL A 186 4.46 12.26 10.41
N PRO A 187 3.94 13.49 10.26
CA PRO A 187 2.73 13.89 10.96
C PRO A 187 1.50 13.15 10.41
N VAL A 188 0.70 12.58 11.30
CA VAL A 188 -0.57 11.92 10.93
C VAL A 188 -1.70 12.93 11.11
N THR A 189 -2.05 13.62 10.03
CA THR A 189 -3.12 14.65 10.02
C THR A 189 -4.37 14.16 9.30
N ILE A 190 -5.47 14.91 9.44
CA ILE A 190 -6.78 14.61 8.82
C ILE A 190 -6.69 14.46 7.29
N ASN A 191 -5.77 15.20 6.68
CA ASN A 191 -5.60 15.28 5.23
C ASN A 191 -4.49 14.36 4.70
N THR A 192 -3.69 13.76 5.58
CA THR A 192 -2.53 12.96 5.19
C THR A 192 -2.64 11.56 5.81
N PRO A 193 -3.41 10.66 5.17
CA PRO A 193 -3.43 9.27 5.59
C PRO A 193 -2.06 8.64 5.36
N LEU A 194 -1.66 7.72 6.24
CA LEU A 194 -0.38 7.03 6.14
C LEU A 194 -0.60 5.63 5.57
N LEU A 195 -0.03 5.36 4.40
CA LEU A 195 -0.05 4.03 3.79
C LEU A 195 1.28 3.32 4.07
N LEU A 196 1.23 2.11 4.63
CA LEU A 196 2.42 1.27 4.87
C LEU A 196 2.30 -0.07 4.14
N GLY A 197 3.47 -0.66 3.88
CA GLY A 197 3.62 -1.91 3.13
C GLY A 197 4.34 -1.71 1.79
N PRO A 198 4.29 -2.70 0.88
CA PRO A 198 3.64 -4.00 1.04
C PRO A 198 4.47 -4.96 1.92
N LEU A 199 3.79 -5.71 2.77
CA LEU A 199 4.36 -6.90 3.43
C LEU A 199 3.95 -8.13 2.63
N ALA A 200 4.88 -8.68 1.85
CA ALA A 200 4.65 -9.92 1.12
C ALA A 200 4.61 -11.10 2.09
N THR A 201 3.48 -11.81 2.15
CA THR A 201 3.37 -13.06 2.91
C THR A 201 3.70 -14.27 2.04
N ASN A 202 3.39 -14.20 0.74
CA ASN A 202 3.77 -15.18 -0.26
C ASN A 202 3.98 -14.50 -1.63
N SER A 203 4.22 -15.28 -2.69
CA SER A 203 4.49 -14.74 -4.04
C SER A 203 3.33 -13.99 -4.69
N SER A 204 2.11 -14.17 -4.18
CA SER A 204 0.86 -13.70 -4.80
C SER A 204 0.01 -12.84 -3.87
N PHE A 205 0.40 -12.70 -2.60
CA PHE A 205 -0.37 -12.01 -1.57
C PHE A 205 0.54 -11.07 -0.78
N SER A 206 0.09 -9.84 -0.64
CA SER A 206 0.76 -8.81 0.11
C SER A 206 -0.25 -8.05 0.94
N LEU A 207 0.14 -7.72 2.15
CA LEU A 207 -0.63 -6.90 3.06
C LEU A 207 -0.18 -5.45 2.96
N VAL A 208 -1.13 -4.54 3.04
CA VAL A 208 -0.91 -3.10 3.16
C VAL A 208 -1.77 -2.61 4.31
N SER A 209 -1.39 -1.50 4.91
CA SER A 209 -2.16 -0.89 6.00
C SER A 209 -2.30 0.60 5.76
N LEU A 210 -3.40 1.15 6.28
CA LEU A 210 -3.76 2.53 6.09
C LEU A 210 -4.13 3.14 7.44
N THR A 211 -3.28 4.01 7.95
CA THR A 211 -3.54 4.75 9.18
C THR A 211 -4.28 6.04 8.90
N ILE A 212 -5.45 6.20 9.52
CA ILE A 212 -6.31 7.38 9.40
C ILE A 212 -6.75 7.89 10.80
N PRO A 213 -6.88 9.21 10.99
CA PRO A 213 -7.39 9.76 12.24
C PRO A 213 -8.90 9.59 12.37
N ILE A 214 -9.35 9.23 13.56
CA ILE A 214 -10.76 9.16 13.95
C ILE A 214 -11.18 10.57 14.40
N ILE A 215 -12.00 11.23 13.60
CA ILE A 215 -12.55 12.54 13.92
C ILE A 215 -13.88 12.42 14.66
N ASN A 216 -14.17 13.39 15.52
CA ASN A 216 -15.48 13.49 16.15
C ASN A 216 -16.54 13.95 15.14
N ASN A 217 -17.61 13.17 14.97
CA ASN A 217 -18.69 13.51 14.03
C ASN A 217 -19.41 14.84 14.35
N THR A 218 -19.33 15.30 15.61
CA THR A 218 -19.93 16.57 16.05
C THR A 218 -18.98 17.77 15.94
N SER A 219 -17.67 17.52 15.81
CA SER A 219 -16.64 18.55 15.67
C SER A 219 -15.48 18.03 14.81
N ALA A 220 -15.40 18.47 13.55
CA ALA A 220 -14.38 18.00 12.60
C ALA A 220 -12.94 18.40 12.96
N ALA A 221 -12.75 19.27 13.95
CA ALA A 221 -11.42 19.70 14.42
C ALA A 221 -10.85 18.82 15.54
N ASP A 222 -11.64 17.91 16.11
CA ASP A 222 -11.24 17.10 17.26
C ASP A 222 -10.92 15.65 16.86
N ILE A 223 -9.68 15.24 17.14
CA ILE A 223 -9.19 13.88 16.87
C ILE A 223 -9.39 13.05 18.13
N LEU A 224 -10.24 12.02 18.02
CA LEU A 224 -10.54 11.09 19.11
C LEU A 224 -9.52 9.94 19.21
N GLY A 225 -8.79 9.67 18.14
CA GLY A 225 -7.78 8.61 18.08
C GLY A 225 -7.33 8.34 16.65
N TYR A 226 -6.63 7.23 16.45
CA TYR A 226 -6.17 6.81 15.13
C TYR A 226 -6.57 5.36 14.90
N MET A 227 -6.88 5.00 13.66
CA MET A 227 -7.14 3.62 13.25
C MET A 227 -6.12 3.24 12.19
N THR A 228 -5.51 2.06 12.32
CA THR A 228 -4.69 1.43 11.27
C THR A 228 -5.34 0.14 10.81
#